data_AF-A0A241XEL3-F1
#
_entry.id   AF-A0A241XEL3-F1
#
_cell.length_a   1.000
_cell.length_b   1.000
_cell.length_c   1.000
_cell.angle_alpha   90.00
_cell.angle_beta   90.00
_cell.angle_gamma   90.00
#
_symmetry.space_group_name_H-M   'P 1'
#
loop_
_entity.id
_entity.type
_entity.pdbx_description
1 polymer ?
#
loop_
_entity_poly.entity_id
_entity_poly.type
_entity_poly.pdbx_seq_one_letter_code
_entity_poly.pdbx_strand_id
1 'polypeptide(L)' 'MRRMILPASLLLALSSFAMAAPIYKWVDAEGVTHFGAQPPQGAQATTVNTQT' A
#
# COMPACT_ATOMS: atom_id res chain seq x y z
N MET A 1 -17.48 24.71 -22.39
CA MET A 1 -16.24 23.93 -22.14
C MET A 1 -15.35 24.52 -21.03
N ARG A 2 -15.14 25.85 -20.94
CA ARG A 2 -14.27 26.47 -19.90
C ARG A 2 -14.70 26.29 -18.44
N ARG A 3 -15.99 26.05 -18.18
CA ARG A 3 -16.57 25.94 -16.82
C ARG A 3 -16.26 24.62 -16.12
N MET A 4 -15.85 23.58 -16.87
CA MET A 4 -15.53 22.26 -16.31
C MET A 4 -14.04 22.09 -15.97
N ILE A 5 -13.18 23.05 -16.33
CA ILE A 5 -11.73 22.95 -16.10
C ILE A 5 -11.43 23.04 -14.60
N LEU A 6 -12.04 23.99 -13.90
CA LEU A 6 -11.87 24.18 -12.45
C LEU A 6 -12.21 22.92 -11.62
N PRO A 7 -13.41 22.30 -11.76
CA PRO A 7 -13.73 21.10 -11.00
C PRO A 7 -12.89 19.89 -11.42
N ALA A 8 -12.52 19.76 -12.71
CA ALA A 8 -11.68 18.66 -13.18
C ALA A 8 -10.25 18.74 -12.60
N SER A 9 -9.65 19.94 -12.58
CA SER A 9 -8.33 20.14 -11.99
C SER A 9 -8.32 19.87 -10.48
N LEU A 10 -9.40 20.23 -9.79
CA LEU A 10 -9.57 19.96 -8.36
C LEU A 10 -9.66 18.45 -8.08
N LEU A 11 -10.44 17.72 -8.88
CA LEU A 11 -10.55 16.26 -8.78
C LEU A 11 -9.21 15.57 -9.07
N LEU A 12 -8.45 16.06 -10.04
CA LEU A 12 -7.12 15.53 -10.35
C LEU A 12 -6.13 15.75 -9.19
N ALA A 13 -6.14 16.94 -8.58
CA ALA A 13 -5.28 17.24 -7.42
C ALA A 13 -5.55 16.32 -6.21
N LEU A 14 -6.80 15.91 -6.00
CA LEU A 14 -7.22 15.03 -4.90
C LEU A 14 -6.89 13.55 -5.13
N SER A 15 -6.55 13.14 -6.36
CA SER A 15 -6.28 11.74 -6.71
C SER A 15 -4.94 11.19 -6.19
N SER A 16 -4.08 12.05 -5.62
CA SER A 16 -2.66 11.77 -5.37
C SER A 16 -2.32 10.88 -4.16
N PHE A 17 -3.30 10.28 -3.48
CA PHE A 17 -3.05 9.58 -2.20
C PHE A 17 -3.16 8.05 -2.25
N ALA A 18 -3.26 7.44 -3.43
CA ALA A 18 -3.17 5.99 -3.58
C ALA A 18 -1.71 5.51 -3.57
N MET A 19 -1.04 5.57 -2.41
CA MET A 19 0.28 4.98 -2.22
C MET A 19 0.12 3.48 -1.92
N ALA A 20 0.81 2.61 -2.66
CA ALA A 20 0.83 1.19 -2.38
C ALA A 20 1.47 0.95 -1.00
N ALA A 21 0.71 0.38 -0.06
CA ALA A 21 1.24 0.05 1.26
C ALA A 21 2.32 -1.03 1.13
N PRO A 22 3.42 -0.95 1.92
CA PRO A 22 4.42 -2.00 1.94
C PRO A 22 3.78 -3.30 2.42
N ILE A 23 4.04 -4.39 1.69
CA ILE A 23 3.64 -5.73 2.10
C ILE A 23 4.82 -6.37 2.81
N TYR A 24 4.57 -6.97 3.97
CA TYR A 24 5.55 -7.71 4.73
C TYR A 24 5.29 -9.20 4.61
N LYS A 25 6.36 -9.98 4.59
CA LYS A 25 6.36 -11.44 4.66
C LYS A 25 6.96 -11.87 5.99
N TRP A 26 6.29 -12.76 6.71
CA TRP A 26 6.85 -13.39 7.92
C TRP A 26 6.45 -14.86 7.98
N VAL A 27 7.10 -15.61 8.88
CA VAL A 27 6.77 -17.00 9.18
C VAL A 27 6.26 -17.05 10.61
N ASP A 28 5.12 -17.71 10.85
CA ASP A 28 4.58 -17.90 12.20
C ASP A 28 5.27 -19.07 12.95
N ALA A 29 4.78 -19.39 14.14
CA ALA A 29 5.37 -20.43 14.98
C ALA A 29 5.18 -21.84 14.38
N GLU A 30 4.16 -22.02 13.56
CA GLU A 30 3.79 -23.26 12.87
C GLU A 30 4.55 -23.44 11.54
N GLY A 31 5.38 -22.46 11.14
CA GLY A 31 6.15 -22.50 9.91
C GLY A 31 5.37 -22.03 8.67
N VAL A 32 4.19 -21.44 8.85
CA VAL A 32 3.35 -20.92 7.76
C VAL A 32 3.82 -19.53 7.37
N THR A 33 3.95 -19.31 6.06
CA THR A 33 4.29 -18.00 5.52
C THR A 33 3.05 -17.14 5.39
N HIS A 34 3.08 -15.96 6.00
CA HIS A 34 2.03 -14.95 5.93
C HIS A 34 2.49 -13.71 5.18
N PHE A 35 1.53 -13.00 4.59
CA PHE A 35 1.74 -11.73 3.89
C PHE A 35 0.71 -10.70 4.37
N GLY A 36 1.15 -9.49 4.68
CA GLY A 36 0.23 -8.44 5.11
C GLY A 36 0.91 -7.10 5.34
N ALA A 37 0.10 -6.05 5.55
CA ALA A 37 0.59 -4.69 5.77
C ALA A 37 1.19 -4.46 7.17
N GLN A 38 0.88 -5.33 8.15
CA GLN A 38 1.38 -5.22 9.51
C GLN A 38 1.74 -6.61 10.06
N PRO A 39 3.01 -6.89 10.36
CA PRO A 39 3.40 -8.14 10.99
C PRO A 39 3.05 -8.17 12.49
N PRO A 40 2.86 -9.37 13.08
CA PRO A 40 2.69 -9.53 14.52
C PRO A 40 3.90 -9.02 15.32
N GLN A 41 3.66 -8.56 16.55
CA GLN A 41 4.70 -8.02 17.41
C GLN A 41 5.72 -9.13 17.77
N GLY A 42 6.99 -8.91 17.42
CA GLY A 42 8.07 -9.90 17.62
C GLY A 42 8.28 -10.88 16.46
N ALA A 43 7.49 -10.80 15.38
CA ALA A 43 7.73 -11.60 14.19
C ALA A 43 8.88 -11.00 13.34
N GLN A 44 9.79 -11.86 12.88
CA GLN A 44 10.81 -11.48 11.90
C GLN A 44 10.13 -11.29 10.54
N ALA A 45 9.88 -10.04 10.18
CA ALA A 45 9.20 -9.67 8.93
C ALA A 45 10.17 -9.06 7.92
N THR A 46 10.05 -9.47 6.66
CA THR A 46 10.81 -8.93 5.53
C THR A 46 9.88 -8.13 4.63
N THR A 47 10.25 -6.89 4.28
CA THR A 47 9.50 -6.08 3.32
C THR A 47 9.58 -6.71 1.93
N VAL A 48 8.43 -6.91 1.31
CA VAL A 48 8.28 -7.40 -0.05
C VAL A 48 8.16 -6.18 -0.97
N ASN A 49 9.11 -6.04 -1.89
CA ASN A 49 8.98 -5.06 -2.96
C ASN A 49 8.05 -5.63 -4.04
N THR A 50 6.90 -5.00 -4.25
CA THR A 50 5.90 -5.40 -5.26
C THR A 50 6.06 -4.64 -6.59
N GLN A 51 7.11 -3.84 -6.75
CA GLN A 51 7.43 -3.19 -8.02
C GLN A 51 8.09 -4.20 -8.97
N THR A 52 7.38 -4.57 -10.03
CA THR A 52 7.89 -5.26 -11.23
C THR A 52 8.38 -4.28 -12.28
#